data_AF-A0A519XVH5-F1
#
_entry.id   AF-A0A519XVH5-F1
#
_cell.length_a   1.000
_cell.length_b   1.000
_cell.length_c   1.000
_cell.angle_alpha   90.00
_cell.angle_beta   90.00
_cell.angle_gamma   90.00
#
_symmetry.space_group_name_H-M   'P 1'
#
loop_
_entity.id
_entity.type
_entity.pdbx_description
1 polymer ?
#
loop_
_entity_poly.entity_id
_entity_poly.type
_entity_poly.pdbx_seq_one_letter_code
_entity_poly.pdbx_strand_id
1 'polypeptide(L)'
;TWSFSQSADLQVLEVLNERTNTVLKAEYADEQIKVVIPFTDAAAIENTVICWATLLAMGYATEEAAFRLSKLVKVGMRLQLINGIDNCSLIDDSYSADISSLSIALDFLNQQNQHPKRTLILSDLHETGKSADELYQEIALLLKQKKINRLIGIGEQITVHQHLFEIEKSFFNDTADFLAHAGQQSFNNETILVKGARKFGFEQVVKRLAQKVHDTVLEVNLNALLSNLQFYKSKLSKGVKTMAMVKAFSYGSGSFEIANLLQYHKVDYLAVAYVDEGIALRKAGISLPIMVMSPEPSAFDAMSRYRLEPEIYSLEVLQSLLHFLPEEVTHFPIHIKLDTGMHRLGFEPQQIEELKSLLKSPKLKVISVFTHLVATDDEQHDEFTKLQVSKYEHMYEVLAASLEYRPIRHVLNTSGVSRWANYQFDMVRLGIGLYGFDGALAKEELQTVAALKTTVSQIKQLQPNETVGYGRRGSLPNGGQIATVKIGYADGYSRAFGNGVGKMLVDGKLAPTVGAICMDMCMLD
;
A
#
# COMPACT_ATOMS: atom_id res chain seq x y z
N THR A 1 34.18 5.77 8.92
CA THR A 1 33.20 4.67 9.00
C THR A 1 32.18 5.01 10.06
N TRP A 2 31.00 4.37 10.09
CA TRP A 2 29.99 4.61 11.11
C TRP A 2 29.30 3.32 11.54
N SER A 3 28.76 3.27 12.77
CA SER A 3 28.12 2.07 13.32
C SER A 3 27.23 2.39 14.54
N PHE A 4 26.18 1.58 14.74
CA PHE A 4 25.33 1.58 15.94
C PHE A 4 25.74 0.56 17.01
N SER A 5 26.61 -0.42 16.69
CA SER A 5 26.86 -1.59 17.55
C SER A 5 28.33 -1.95 17.69
N GLN A 6 29.12 -1.73 16.65
CA GLN A 6 30.56 -1.96 16.60
C GLN A 6 31.34 -0.63 16.67
N SER A 7 32.64 -0.73 16.98
CA SER A 7 33.56 0.41 16.90
C SER A 7 33.68 0.92 15.47
N ALA A 8 33.61 2.23 15.31
CA ALA A 8 33.75 2.94 14.04
C ALA A 8 34.24 4.36 14.31
N ASP A 9 34.69 5.07 13.26
CA ASP A 9 35.16 6.46 13.41
C ASP A 9 34.06 7.36 14.00
N LEU A 10 32.80 7.18 13.58
CA LEU A 10 31.61 7.72 14.25
C LEU A 10 30.79 6.56 14.83
N GLN A 11 30.82 6.38 16.14
CA GLN A 11 30.05 5.34 16.83
C GLN A 11 28.87 5.94 17.57
N VAL A 12 27.64 5.59 17.18
CA VAL A 12 26.43 6.02 17.90
C VAL A 12 26.28 5.19 19.16
N LEU A 13 26.33 5.84 20.32
CA LEU A 13 26.26 5.21 21.64
C LEU A 13 24.82 5.15 22.16
N GLU A 14 24.01 6.17 21.86
CA GLU A 14 22.66 6.30 22.39
C GLU A 14 21.73 6.96 21.38
N VAL A 15 20.53 6.38 21.23
CA VAL A 15 19.43 6.91 20.42
C VAL A 15 18.25 7.16 21.34
N LEU A 16 17.97 8.43 21.61
CA LEU A 16 16.87 8.85 22.48
C LEU A 16 15.76 9.45 21.63
N ASN A 17 14.69 8.68 21.40
CA ASN A 17 13.52 9.16 20.68
C ASN A 17 12.65 10.01 21.61
N GLU A 18 12.52 11.29 21.28
CA GLU A 18 11.52 12.19 21.86
C GLU A 18 10.26 12.20 20.95
N ARG A 19 9.25 12.99 21.30
CA ARG A 19 7.94 12.95 20.59
C ARG A 19 8.01 13.40 19.13
N THR A 20 8.94 14.30 18.80
CA THR A 20 9.01 14.96 17.48
C THR A 20 10.41 14.96 16.89
N ASN A 21 11.37 14.42 17.60
CA ASN A 21 12.80 14.54 17.35
C ASN A 21 13.53 13.39 18.03
N THR A 22 14.75 13.12 17.57
CA THR A 22 15.63 12.12 18.16
C THR A 22 16.92 12.81 18.56
N VAL A 23 17.39 12.48 19.75
CA VAL A 23 18.71 12.89 20.24
C VAL A 23 19.67 11.73 20.02
N LEU A 24 20.70 11.95 19.22
CA LEU A 24 21.77 11.00 19.00
C LEU A 24 22.99 11.44 19.80
N LYS A 25 23.53 10.53 20.61
CA LYS A 25 24.85 10.69 21.22
C LYS A 25 25.81 9.71 20.56
N ALA A 26 26.96 10.22 20.14
CA ALA A 26 27.97 9.44 19.46
C ALA A 26 29.37 9.78 20.00
N GLU A 27 30.31 8.91 19.71
CA GLU A 27 31.75 9.12 19.90
C GLU A 27 32.40 9.33 18.53
N TYR A 28 33.25 10.35 18.42
CA TYR A 28 34.03 10.66 17.24
C TYR A 28 35.36 11.29 17.66
N ALA A 29 36.48 10.76 17.18
CA ALA A 29 37.82 11.22 17.55
C ALA A 29 38.05 11.32 19.07
N ASP A 30 37.61 10.29 19.82
CA ASP A 30 37.66 10.19 21.28
C ASP A 30 36.86 11.27 22.04
N GLU A 31 36.00 12.02 21.35
CA GLU A 31 35.09 13.00 21.94
C GLU A 31 33.63 12.56 21.85
N GLN A 32 32.87 12.80 22.92
CA GLN A 32 31.42 12.61 22.91
C GLN A 32 30.74 13.81 22.25
N ILE A 33 30.06 13.53 21.14
CA ILE A 33 29.32 14.51 20.36
C ILE A 33 27.82 14.19 20.36
N LYS A 34 27.00 15.23 20.18
CA LYS A 34 25.55 15.14 20.27
C LYS A 34 24.90 15.88 19.11
N VAL A 35 23.85 15.30 18.55
CA VAL A 35 22.97 15.98 17.60
C VAL A 35 21.50 15.75 17.94
N VAL A 36 20.67 16.76 17.68
CA VAL A 36 19.21 16.65 17.76
C VAL A 36 18.68 16.72 16.34
N ILE A 37 17.92 15.71 15.93
CA ILE A 37 17.43 15.56 14.57
C ILE A 37 15.89 15.57 14.58
N PRO A 38 15.22 16.19 13.60
CA PRO A 38 13.77 16.34 13.58
C PRO A 38 13.04 15.12 13.00
N PHE A 39 13.56 13.92 13.31
CA PHE A 39 13.06 12.64 12.84
C PHE A 39 12.96 11.67 14.01
N THR A 40 12.03 10.71 13.92
CA THR A 40 11.85 9.66 14.94
C THR A 40 11.81 8.25 14.34
N ASP A 41 11.71 8.13 13.01
CA ASP A 41 11.70 6.84 12.34
C ASP A 41 13.12 6.31 12.10
N ALA A 42 13.29 4.99 12.22
CA ALA A 42 14.58 4.32 12.18
C ALA A 42 15.36 4.58 10.88
N ALA A 43 14.68 4.63 9.74
CA ALA A 43 15.31 4.87 8.44
C ALA A 43 15.86 6.30 8.31
N ALA A 44 15.11 7.31 8.76
CA ALA A 44 15.59 8.68 8.80
C ALA A 44 16.73 8.87 9.80
N ILE A 45 16.71 8.17 10.93
CA ILE A 45 17.82 8.16 11.90
C ILE A 45 19.08 7.61 11.25
N GLU A 46 19.00 6.44 10.60
CA GLU A 46 20.13 5.83 9.89
C GLU A 46 20.70 6.76 8.80
N ASN A 47 19.84 7.30 7.94
CA ASN A 47 20.24 8.26 6.90
C ASN A 47 20.92 9.49 7.50
N THR A 48 20.44 9.95 8.66
CA THR A 48 21.05 11.08 9.35
C THR A 48 22.44 10.75 9.89
N VAL A 49 22.66 9.53 10.40
CA VAL A 49 23.99 9.09 10.84
C VAL A 49 24.97 9.02 9.65
N ILE A 50 24.51 8.56 8.48
CA ILE A 50 25.31 8.58 7.24
C ILE A 50 25.70 10.01 6.86
N CYS A 51 24.75 10.95 6.87
CA CYS A 51 25.01 12.36 6.62
C CYS A 51 25.99 12.95 7.65
N TRP A 52 25.83 12.60 8.93
CA TRP A 52 26.69 13.07 10.01
C TRP A 52 28.14 12.59 9.81
N ALA A 53 28.33 11.30 9.54
CA ALA A 53 29.64 10.73 9.25
C ALA A 53 30.28 11.38 8.02
N THR A 54 29.48 11.68 6.99
CA THR A 54 29.95 12.32 5.76
C THR A 54 30.44 13.75 6.02
N LEU A 55 29.68 14.56 6.77
CA LEU A 55 30.08 15.93 7.12
C LEU A 55 31.38 15.94 7.92
N LEU A 56 31.51 15.06 8.92
CA LEU A 56 32.73 14.94 9.71
C LEU A 56 33.93 14.51 8.85
N ALA A 57 33.74 13.54 7.96
CA ALA A 57 34.78 13.10 7.02
C ALA A 57 35.22 14.19 6.02
N MET A 58 34.32 15.14 5.71
CA MET A 58 34.63 16.31 4.88
C MET A 58 35.31 17.45 5.66
N GLY A 59 35.56 17.29 6.96
CA GLY A 59 36.24 18.27 7.81
C GLY A 59 35.33 19.36 8.38
N TYR A 60 34.01 19.18 8.38
CA TYR A 60 33.11 20.10 9.08
C TYR A 60 33.28 19.97 10.60
N ALA A 61 33.21 21.10 11.31
CA ALA A 61 33.20 21.12 12.77
C ALA A 61 31.97 20.38 13.33
N THR A 62 32.11 19.75 14.48
CA THR A 62 31.05 18.93 15.11
C THR A 62 29.81 19.76 15.41
N GLU A 63 29.97 21.01 15.85
CA GLU A 63 28.87 21.94 16.11
C GLU A 63 28.17 22.38 14.82
N GLU A 64 28.92 22.61 13.75
CA GLU A 64 28.35 23.01 12.45
C GLU A 64 27.56 21.85 11.85
N ALA A 65 28.08 20.62 11.91
CA ALA A 65 27.38 19.43 11.48
C ALA A 65 26.09 19.24 12.28
N ALA A 66 26.15 19.34 13.62
CA ALA A 66 24.98 19.21 14.47
C ALA A 66 23.92 20.29 14.18
N PHE A 67 24.34 21.54 13.98
CA PHE A 67 23.45 22.64 13.60
C PHE A 67 22.74 22.35 12.27
N ARG A 68 23.47 21.96 11.22
CA ARG A 68 22.90 21.65 9.89
C ARG A 68 21.92 20.48 9.94
N LEU A 69 22.27 19.41 10.67
CA LEU A 69 21.41 18.24 10.82
C LEU A 69 20.11 18.56 11.59
N SER A 70 20.16 19.48 12.56
CA SER A 70 18.95 19.95 13.26
C SER A 70 17.97 20.73 12.37
N LYS A 71 18.44 21.22 11.22
CA LYS A 71 17.64 21.97 10.22
C LYS A 71 17.09 21.08 9.11
N LEU A 72 17.35 19.78 9.15
CA LEU A 72 16.76 18.86 8.20
C LEU A 72 15.23 18.95 8.28
N VAL A 73 14.57 18.75 7.15
CA VAL A 73 13.11 18.81 7.07
C VAL A 73 12.64 17.46 6.59
N LYS A 74 11.54 16.98 7.14
CA LYS A 74 10.89 15.79 6.63
C LYS A 74 10.48 16.04 5.19
N VAL A 75 11.12 15.32 4.28
CA VAL A 75 10.72 15.33 2.87
C VAL A 75 9.40 14.58 2.79
N GLY A 76 8.45 15.11 1.99
CA GLY A 76 7.22 14.38 1.67
C GLY A 76 7.56 12.99 1.11
N MET A 77 6.62 12.04 1.19
CA MET A 77 6.86 10.74 0.55
C MET A 77 7.10 10.97 -0.94
N ARG A 78 8.14 10.36 -1.50
CA ARG A 78 8.36 10.38 -2.94
C ARG A 78 7.32 9.49 -3.64
N LEU A 79 6.99 9.83 -4.88
CA LEU A 79 6.09 9.03 -5.73
C LEU A 79 4.68 8.89 -5.14
N GLN A 80 4.13 9.99 -4.60
CA GLN A 80 2.75 9.99 -4.10
C GLN A 80 1.77 9.95 -5.28
N LEU A 81 0.96 8.90 -5.35
CA LEU A 81 -0.13 8.80 -6.30
C LEU A 81 -1.39 9.47 -5.72
N ILE A 82 -1.90 10.50 -6.39
CA ILE A 82 -3.09 11.25 -5.99
C ILE A 82 -4.07 11.38 -7.17
N ASN A 83 -5.36 11.55 -6.86
CA ASN A 83 -6.38 11.77 -7.89
C ASN A 83 -6.18 13.14 -8.55
N GLY A 84 -6.13 13.15 -9.88
CA GLY A 84 -6.05 14.35 -10.71
C GLY A 84 -7.42 14.80 -11.24
N ILE A 85 -7.47 16.02 -11.77
CA ILE A 85 -8.62 16.53 -12.52
C ILE A 85 -8.89 15.67 -13.76
N ASP A 86 -10.12 15.75 -14.28
CA ASP A 86 -10.49 15.17 -15.59
C ASP A 86 -10.14 13.68 -15.76
N ASN A 87 -10.36 12.90 -14.70
CA ASN A 87 -10.07 11.46 -14.66
C ASN A 87 -8.59 11.14 -14.96
N CYS A 88 -7.69 11.98 -14.46
CA CYS A 88 -6.26 11.71 -14.44
C CYS A 88 -5.81 11.18 -13.08
N SER A 89 -4.65 10.55 -13.08
CA SER A 89 -3.90 10.24 -11.86
C SER A 89 -2.59 11.00 -11.86
N LEU A 90 -2.16 11.50 -10.71
CA LEU A 90 -0.96 12.31 -10.58
C LEU A 90 0.05 11.63 -9.66
N ILE A 91 1.29 11.50 -10.11
CA ILE A 91 2.41 11.02 -9.30
C ILE A 91 3.27 12.24 -8.93
N ASP A 92 3.29 12.60 -7.66
CA ASP A 92 4.12 13.67 -7.12
C ASP A 92 5.52 13.15 -6.76
N ASP A 93 6.52 13.58 -7.51
CA ASP A 93 7.96 13.48 -7.20
C ASP A 93 8.63 14.85 -7.39
N SER A 94 7.95 15.93 -6.96
CA SER A 94 8.34 17.34 -7.18
C SER A 94 9.57 17.83 -6.39
N TYR A 95 10.25 16.94 -5.66
CA TYR A 95 11.33 17.30 -4.73
C TYR A 95 12.72 16.77 -5.12
N SER A 96 12.83 15.91 -6.13
CA SER A 96 14.10 15.28 -6.55
C SER A 96 14.39 15.49 -8.03
N ALA A 97 15.63 15.81 -8.36
CA ALA A 97 16.02 16.29 -9.68
C ALA A 97 17.39 15.80 -10.12
N ASP A 98 17.49 14.48 -10.30
CA ASP A 98 18.65 13.80 -10.88
C ASP A 98 18.16 12.69 -11.84
N ILE A 99 19.06 12.18 -12.69
CA ILE A 99 18.66 11.22 -13.72
C ILE A 99 18.29 9.84 -13.14
N SER A 100 18.95 9.42 -12.06
CA SER A 100 18.68 8.14 -11.42
C SER A 100 17.28 8.13 -10.80
N SER A 101 16.91 9.24 -10.14
CA SER A 101 15.60 9.43 -9.55
C SER A 101 14.51 9.60 -10.61
N LEU A 102 14.83 10.13 -11.80
CA LEU A 102 13.90 10.16 -12.93
C LEU A 102 13.62 8.75 -13.44
N SER A 103 14.64 7.91 -13.60
CA SER A 103 14.43 6.52 -14.02
C SER A 103 13.49 5.78 -13.06
N ILE A 104 13.72 5.90 -11.74
CA ILE A 104 12.87 5.27 -10.72
C ILE A 104 11.42 5.78 -10.83
N ALA A 105 11.24 7.09 -10.99
CA ALA A 105 9.91 7.68 -11.10
C ALA A 105 9.18 7.23 -12.37
N LEU A 106 9.89 7.10 -13.49
CA LEU A 106 9.34 6.59 -14.75
C LEU A 106 9.00 5.09 -14.66
N ASP A 107 9.77 4.31 -13.91
CA ASP A 107 9.43 2.92 -13.62
C ASP A 107 8.15 2.81 -12.80
N PHE A 108 8.00 3.65 -11.78
CA PHE A 108 6.76 3.72 -11.00
C PHE A 108 5.57 4.19 -11.83
N LEU A 109 5.75 5.18 -12.72
CA LEU A 109 4.73 5.62 -13.68
C LEU A 109 4.32 4.47 -14.62
N ASN A 110 5.27 3.71 -15.12
CA ASN A 110 5.01 2.58 -16.01
C ASN A 110 4.35 1.39 -15.30
N GLN A 111 4.55 1.26 -14.00
CA GLN A 111 3.78 0.31 -13.21
C GLN A 111 2.30 0.70 -13.22
N GLN A 112 1.95 2.00 -13.18
CA GLN A 112 0.55 2.41 -13.18
C GLN A 112 -0.12 2.11 -14.53
N ASN A 113 -1.12 1.23 -14.51
CA ASN A 113 -1.88 0.79 -15.69
C ASN A 113 -3.33 1.32 -15.71
N GLN A 114 -3.63 2.34 -14.89
CA GLN A 114 -4.97 2.96 -14.83
C GLN A 114 -5.35 3.62 -16.16
N HIS A 115 -4.37 4.25 -16.81
CA HIS A 115 -4.58 5.04 -18.00
C HIS A 115 -3.63 4.63 -19.12
N PRO A 116 -4.08 4.66 -20.39
CA PRO A 116 -3.26 4.26 -21.53
C PRO A 116 -2.19 5.30 -21.87
N LYS A 117 -2.40 6.57 -21.52
CA LYS A 117 -1.50 7.68 -21.82
C LYS A 117 -0.69 8.07 -20.58
N ARG A 118 0.63 8.16 -20.76
CA ARG A 118 1.62 8.52 -19.75
C ARG A 118 2.24 9.86 -20.09
N THR A 119 2.09 10.80 -19.17
CA THR A 119 2.56 12.18 -19.33
C THR A 119 3.60 12.50 -18.28
N LEU A 120 4.71 13.12 -18.68
CA LEU A 120 5.76 13.59 -17.79
C LEU A 120 5.76 15.12 -17.79
N ILE A 121 5.63 15.73 -16.61
CA ILE A 121 5.94 17.14 -16.37
C ILE A 121 7.32 17.19 -15.72
N LEU A 122 8.30 17.76 -16.43
CA LEU A 122 9.70 17.74 -16.04
C LEU A 122 10.27 19.15 -15.97
N SER A 123 10.87 19.52 -14.83
CA SER A 123 11.65 20.77 -14.74
C SER A 123 13.02 20.63 -15.39
N ASP A 124 13.79 21.71 -15.47
CA ASP A 124 15.23 21.56 -15.71
C ASP A 124 15.88 20.64 -14.68
N LEU A 125 16.78 19.79 -15.18
CA LEU A 125 17.59 18.86 -14.38
C LEU A 125 19.06 19.30 -14.43
N HIS A 126 19.78 19.04 -13.35
CA HIS A 126 21.22 19.26 -13.28
C HIS A 126 21.88 17.99 -12.75
N GLU A 127 22.90 17.51 -13.43
CA GLU A 127 23.66 16.33 -13.02
C GLU A 127 25.14 16.69 -12.93
N THR A 128 25.78 16.37 -11.81
CA THR A 128 27.19 16.73 -11.60
C THR A 128 28.07 15.95 -12.57
N GLY A 129 28.96 16.64 -13.29
CA GLY A 129 29.92 16.01 -14.20
C GLY A 129 29.39 15.68 -15.60
N LYS A 130 28.19 16.17 -15.98
CA LYS A 130 27.67 16.08 -17.35
C LYS A 130 27.36 17.46 -17.91
N SER A 131 27.54 17.63 -19.23
CA SER A 131 27.01 18.80 -19.94
C SER A 131 25.50 18.71 -20.08
N ALA A 132 24.83 19.84 -20.31
CA ALA A 132 23.39 19.86 -20.55
C ALA A 132 23.01 19.03 -21.78
N ASP A 133 23.77 19.13 -22.88
CA ASP A 133 23.53 18.37 -24.11
C ASP A 133 23.55 16.86 -23.86
N GLU A 134 24.58 16.35 -23.17
CA GLU A 134 24.69 14.92 -22.82
C GLU A 134 23.53 14.47 -21.94
N LEU A 135 23.18 15.27 -20.93
CA LEU A 135 22.10 14.96 -19.99
C LEU A 135 20.75 14.84 -20.70
N TYR A 136 20.39 15.81 -21.56
CA TYR A 136 19.08 15.80 -22.23
C TYR A 136 19.00 14.76 -23.37
N GLN A 137 20.12 14.37 -23.99
CA GLN A 137 20.16 13.20 -24.88
C GLN A 137 19.84 11.91 -24.12
N GLU A 138 20.41 11.73 -22.93
CA GLU A 138 20.14 10.56 -22.10
C GLU A 138 18.69 10.53 -21.60
N ILE A 139 18.15 11.69 -21.19
CA ILE A 139 16.73 11.83 -20.84
C ILE A 139 15.84 11.47 -22.03
N ALA A 140 16.11 11.98 -23.23
CA ALA A 140 15.32 11.64 -24.42
C ALA A 140 15.32 10.13 -24.72
N LEU A 141 16.48 9.47 -24.61
CA LEU A 141 16.60 8.02 -24.75
C LEU A 141 15.79 7.28 -23.67
N LEU A 142 15.89 7.72 -22.41
CA LEU A 142 15.16 7.13 -21.29
C LEU A 142 13.64 7.24 -21.50
N LEU A 143 13.13 8.40 -21.90
CA LEU A 143 11.70 8.63 -22.17
C LEU A 143 11.19 7.71 -23.29
N LYS A 144 12.01 7.51 -24.34
CA LYS A 144 11.71 6.59 -25.44
C LYS A 144 11.69 5.13 -24.98
N GLN A 145 12.70 4.71 -24.22
CA GLN A 145 12.78 3.35 -23.64
C GLN A 145 11.60 3.05 -22.72
N LYS A 146 11.20 4.03 -21.90
CA LYS A 146 10.08 3.95 -20.97
C LYS A 146 8.72 4.20 -21.63
N LYS A 147 8.65 4.43 -22.95
CA LYS A 147 7.42 4.61 -23.74
C LYS A 147 6.50 5.73 -23.21
N ILE A 148 7.09 6.87 -22.87
CA ILE A 148 6.31 8.06 -22.46
C ILE A 148 5.59 8.67 -23.67
N ASN A 149 4.33 9.03 -23.50
CA ASN A 149 3.49 9.52 -24.59
C ASN A 149 3.61 11.03 -24.77
N ARG A 150 3.73 11.77 -23.67
CA ARG A 150 3.74 13.24 -23.66
C ARG A 150 4.73 13.81 -22.66
N LEU A 151 5.42 14.89 -23.04
CA LEU A 151 6.33 15.66 -22.20
C LEU A 151 5.88 17.12 -22.08
N ILE A 152 5.83 17.62 -20.85
CA ILE A 152 5.67 19.03 -20.55
C ILE A 152 6.95 19.49 -19.87
N GLY A 153 7.82 20.19 -20.61
CA GLY A 153 9.08 20.72 -20.08
C GLY A 153 8.90 22.12 -19.48
N ILE A 154 9.48 22.36 -18.31
CA ILE A 154 9.44 23.67 -17.66
C ILE A 154 10.86 24.10 -17.28
N GLY A 155 11.37 25.15 -17.92
CA GLY A 155 12.72 25.66 -17.72
C GLY A 155 13.45 25.95 -19.03
N GLU A 156 14.52 26.72 -18.93
CA GLU A 156 15.29 27.19 -20.08
C GLU A 156 16.04 26.04 -20.75
N GLN A 157 16.70 25.19 -19.96
CA GLN A 157 17.56 24.14 -20.50
C GLN A 157 16.74 23.09 -21.26
N ILE A 158 15.67 22.57 -20.67
CA ILE A 158 14.82 21.57 -21.32
C ILE A 158 14.16 22.13 -22.59
N THR A 159 13.87 23.43 -22.61
CA THR A 159 13.28 24.12 -23.77
C THR A 159 14.27 24.27 -24.92
N VAL A 160 15.54 24.61 -24.64
CA VAL A 160 16.61 24.65 -25.66
C VAL A 160 16.80 23.26 -26.31
N HIS A 161 16.70 22.21 -25.51
CA HIS A 161 16.87 20.83 -25.96
C HIS A 161 15.58 20.17 -26.48
N GLN A 162 14.51 20.94 -26.71
CA GLN A 162 13.21 20.41 -27.12
C GLN A 162 13.25 19.54 -28.39
N HIS A 163 14.22 19.79 -29.27
CA HIS A 163 14.39 19.08 -30.55
C HIS A 163 14.75 17.60 -30.36
N LEU A 164 15.28 17.21 -29.20
CA LEU A 164 15.64 15.82 -28.87
C LEU A 164 14.43 14.92 -28.59
N PHE A 165 13.27 15.51 -28.27
CA PHE A 165 12.08 14.76 -27.87
C PHE A 165 11.13 14.55 -29.06
N GLU A 166 11.00 13.31 -29.54
CA GLU A 166 10.11 12.92 -30.64
C GLU A 166 8.75 12.39 -30.13
N ILE A 167 8.12 13.11 -29.21
CA ILE A 167 6.83 12.77 -28.59
C ILE A 167 5.93 14.01 -28.53
N GLU A 168 4.65 13.85 -28.14
CA GLU A 168 3.77 15.00 -27.87
C GLU A 168 4.43 15.89 -26.82
N LYS A 169 4.67 17.17 -27.13
CA LYS A 169 5.50 18.03 -26.27
C LYS A 169 5.03 19.48 -26.21
N SER A 170 5.21 20.09 -25.05
CA SER A 170 4.99 21.52 -24.80
C SER A 170 6.03 22.04 -23.80
N PHE A 171 6.46 23.28 -23.95
CA PHE A 171 7.50 23.86 -23.11
C PHE A 171 7.08 25.21 -22.55
N PHE A 172 7.52 25.52 -21.34
CA PHE A 172 7.22 26.74 -20.59
C PHE A 172 8.49 27.29 -19.95
N ASN A 173 8.59 28.61 -19.83
CA ASN A 173 9.80 29.24 -19.29
C ASN A 173 9.96 28.94 -17.80
N ASP A 174 8.86 29.00 -17.05
CA ASP A 174 8.83 28.74 -15.63
C ASP A 174 7.46 28.18 -15.19
N THR A 175 7.35 27.89 -13.90
CA THR A 175 6.13 27.32 -13.31
C THR A 175 4.94 28.28 -13.37
N ALA A 176 5.17 29.60 -13.30
CA ALA A 176 4.09 30.58 -13.37
C ALA A 176 3.49 30.64 -14.77
N ASP A 177 4.35 30.63 -15.80
CA ASP A 177 3.98 30.54 -17.21
C ASP A 177 3.16 29.28 -17.49
N PHE A 178 3.63 28.12 -17.01
CA PHE A 178 2.86 26.88 -17.10
C PHE A 178 1.48 26.99 -16.42
N LEU A 179 1.41 27.50 -15.19
CA LEU A 179 0.14 27.59 -14.45
C LEU A 179 -0.87 28.54 -15.10
N ALA A 180 -0.41 29.63 -15.73
CA ALA A 180 -1.25 30.55 -16.49
C ALA A 180 -1.89 29.87 -17.71
N HIS A 181 -1.16 28.96 -18.35
CA HIS A 181 -1.59 28.25 -19.55
C HIS A 181 -2.10 26.82 -19.28
N ALA A 182 -2.08 26.35 -18.03
CA ALA A 182 -2.45 24.99 -17.66
C ALA A 182 -3.91 24.66 -18.03
N GLY A 183 -4.81 25.64 -18.02
CA GLY A 183 -6.20 25.46 -18.45
C GLY A 183 -6.39 25.25 -19.96
N GLN A 184 -5.36 25.54 -20.76
CA GLN A 184 -5.34 25.28 -22.21
C GLN A 184 -4.77 23.89 -22.53
N GLN A 185 -4.16 23.23 -21.54
CA GLN A 185 -3.68 21.87 -21.68
C GLN A 185 -4.87 20.91 -21.49
N SER A 186 -5.15 20.08 -22.50
CA SER A 186 -6.12 19.00 -22.36
C SER A 186 -5.47 17.86 -21.59
N PHE A 187 -5.82 17.71 -20.31
CA PHE A 187 -5.55 16.51 -19.52
C PHE A 187 -6.84 15.70 -19.47
N ASN A 188 -6.81 14.43 -19.88
CA ASN A 188 -7.98 13.55 -19.80
C ASN A 188 -7.55 12.08 -19.88
N ASN A 189 -7.88 11.28 -18.87
CA ASN A 189 -7.61 9.85 -18.87
C ASN A 189 -6.11 9.52 -19.10
N GLU A 190 -5.24 10.22 -18.35
CA GLU A 190 -3.78 10.09 -18.41
C GLU A 190 -3.20 9.89 -17.00
N THR A 191 -2.10 9.14 -16.86
CA THR A 191 -1.28 9.14 -15.64
C THR A 191 -0.14 10.14 -15.84
N ILE A 192 -0.07 11.14 -14.96
CA ILE A 192 0.83 12.29 -15.06
C ILE A 192 1.89 12.18 -13.94
N LEU A 193 3.16 12.08 -14.31
CA LEU A 193 4.27 12.19 -13.37
C LEU A 193 4.76 13.64 -13.32
N VAL A 194 4.78 14.24 -12.13
CA VAL A 194 5.34 15.57 -11.89
C VAL A 194 6.69 15.41 -11.20
N LYS A 195 7.76 15.73 -11.92
CA LYS A 195 9.12 15.63 -11.40
C LYS A 195 9.88 16.94 -11.63
N GLY A 196 10.47 17.47 -10.57
CA GLY A 196 11.25 18.68 -10.72
C GLY A 196 12.16 19.00 -9.54
N ALA A 197 13.07 19.94 -9.76
CA ALA A 197 13.91 20.48 -8.71
C ALA A 197 13.10 21.42 -7.82
N ARG A 198 13.35 21.38 -6.52
CA ARG A 198 12.64 22.19 -5.52
C ARG A 198 12.58 23.69 -5.84
N LYS A 199 13.60 24.23 -6.52
CA LYS A 199 13.64 25.65 -6.95
C LYS A 199 12.49 26.06 -7.89
N PHE A 200 11.89 25.10 -8.60
CA PHE A 200 10.77 25.35 -9.52
C PHE A 200 9.40 25.38 -8.82
N GLY A 201 9.29 24.93 -7.56
CA GLY A 201 8.03 25.01 -6.83
C GLY A 201 6.88 24.18 -7.44
N PHE A 202 7.19 22.98 -7.96
CA PHE A 202 6.24 22.10 -8.64
C PHE A 202 5.10 21.60 -7.73
N GLU A 203 5.18 21.82 -6.42
CA GLU A 203 4.05 21.63 -5.49
C GLU A 203 2.82 22.44 -5.94
N GLN A 204 3.03 23.58 -6.61
CA GLN A 204 1.95 24.40 -7.17
C GLN A 204 1.31 23.75 -8.40
N VAL A 205 2.11 23.10 -9.26
CA VAL A 205 1.62 22.30 -10.39
C VAL A 205 0.77 21.15 -9.87
N VAL A 206 1.29 20.44 -8.87
CA VAL A 206 0.58 19.35 -8.22
C VAL A 206 -0.75 19.82 -7.65
N LYS A 207 -0.76 20.92 -6.89
CA LYS A 207 -1.98 21.51 -6.33
C LYS A 207 -3.00 21.95 -7.38
N ARG A 208 -2.57 22.37 -8.57
CA ARG A 208 -3.44 22.82 -9.66
C ARG A 208 -4.09 21.66 -10.41
N LEU A 209 -3.37 20.54 -10.55
CA LEU A 209 -3.80 19.34 -11.26
C LEU A 209 -4.45 18.30 -10.34
N ALA A 210 -4.20 18.36 -9.04
CA ALA A 210 -4.87 17.52 -8.06
C ALA A 210 -6.37 17.82 -8.05
N GLN A 211 -7.18 16.77 -8.05
CA GLN A 211 -8.59 16.89 -7.70
C GLN A 211 -8.66 17.40 -6.26
N LYS A 212 -9.38 18.49 -6.01
CA LYS A 212 -9.64 18.96 -4.64
C LYS A 212 -10.58 17.97 -3.95
N VAL A 213 -10.00 16.98 -3.29
CA VAL A 213 -10.71 16.04 -2.41
C VAL A 213 -10.73 16.63 -0.99
N HIS A 214 -11.74 16.26 -0.20
CA HIS A 214 -11.90 16.66 1.20
C HIS A 214 -10.59 16.57 2.01
N ASP A 215 -10.38 17.50 2.95
CA ASP A 215 -9.16 17.52 3.80
C ASP A 215 -9.02 16.28 4.70
N THR A 216 -10.07 15.46 4.79
CA THR A 216 -10.02 14.16 5.44
C THR A 216 -9.59 13.11 4.43
N VAL A 217 -8.43 12.51 4.68
CA VAL A 217 -7.76 11.60 3.75
C VAL A 217 -7.31 10.33 4.46
N LEU A 218 -7.45 9.19 3.77
CA LEU A 218 -6.82 7.94 4.16
C LEU A 218 -5.51 7.80 3.38
N GLU A 219 -4.39 8.09 4.02
CA GLU A 219 -3.07 7.91 3.41
C GLU A 219 -2.68 6.43 3.45
N VAL A 220 -2.19 5.91 2.33
CA VAL A 220 -1.74 4.52 2.18
C VAL A 220 -0.26 4.52 1.81
N ASN A 221 0.56 3.92 2.65
CA ASN A 221 2.00 3.79 2.45
C ASN A 221 2.33 2.47 1.75
N LEU A 222 2.51 2.53 0.44
CA LEU A 222 2.86 1.38 -0.40
C LEU A 222 4.22 0.76 -0.05
N ASN A 223 5.18 1.54 0.45
CA ASN A 223 6.48 1.03 0.89
C ASN A 223 6.38 0.20 2.18
N ALA A 224 5.48 0.59 3.08
CA ALA A 224 5.16 -0.20 4.27
C ALA A 224 4.53 -1.54 3.88
N LEU A 225 3.59 -1.52 2.91
CA LEU A 225 2.98 -2.74 2.38
C LEU A 225 4.02 -3.67 1.76
N LEU A 226 4.96 -3.11 0.98
CA LEU A 226 6.06 -3.89 0.39
C LEU A 226 6.99 -4.48 1.46
N SER A 227 7.34 -3.70 2.48
CA SER A 227 8.16 -4.16 3.60
C SER A 227 7.48 -5.34 4.32
N ASN A 228 6.18 -5.23 4.58
CA ASN A 228 5.38 -6.31 5.16
C ASN A 228 5.34 -7.55 4.24
N LEU A 229 5.15 -7.38 2.93
CA LEU A 229 5.21 -8.48 1.97
C LEU A 229 6.57 -9.20 2.02
N GLN A 230 7.68 -8.47 2.05
CA GLN A 230 9.02 -9.04 2.12
C GLN A 230 9.28 -9.77 3.44
N PHE A 231 8.78 -9.21 4.55
CA PHE A 231 8.82 -9.87 5.85
C PHE A 231 8.12 -11.24 5.81
N TYR A 232 6.93 -11.34 5.21
CA TYR A 232 6.29 -12.65 5.08
C TYR A 232 7.02 -13.57 4.11
N LYS A 233 7.48 -13.06 2.96
CA LYS A 233 8.24 -13.85 1.98
C LYS A 233 9.53 -14.43 2.57
N SER A 234 10.20 -13.73 3.48
CA SER A 234 11.42 -14.23 4.13
C SER A 234 11.17 -15.40 5.09
N LYS A 235 9.93 -15.57 5.58
CA LYS A 235 9.51 -16.70 6.41
C LYS A 235 9.11 -17.95 5.60
N LEU A 236 9.00 -17.83 4.27
CA LEU A 236 8.54 -18.92 3.42
C LEU A 236 9.67 -19.84 2.98
N SER A 237 9.38 -21.14 2.96
CA SER A 237 10.25 -22.14 2.35
C SER A 237 10.36 -21.91 0.84
N LYS A 238 11.50 -22.29 0.25
CA LYS A 238 11.74 -22.13 -1.18
C LYS A 238 10.64 -22.81 -2.02
N GLY A 239 10.04 -22.06 -2.93
CA GLY A 239 9.01 -22.57 -3.86
C GLY A 239 7.57 -22.45 -3.36
N VAL A 240 7.36 -22.07 -2.09
CA VAL A 240 6.02 -21.78 -1.56
C VAL A 240 5.48 -20.53 -2.23
N LYS A 241 4.28 -20.63 -2.80
CA LYS A 241 3.59 -19.55 -3.49
C LYS A 241 2.94 -18.58 -2.52
N THR A 242 2.69 -17.37 -2.99
CA THR A 242 1.97 -16.33 -2.24
C THR A 242 0.68 -15.95 -2.94
N MET A 243 -0.44 -16.04 -2.22
CA MET A 243 -1.72 -15.47 -2.60
C MET A 243 -1.99 -14.24 -1.73
N ALA A 244 -2.17 -13.08 -2.34
CA ALA A 244 -2.54 -11.86 -1.62
C ALA A 244 -4.06 -11.65 -1.66
N MET A 245 -4.65 -11.42 -0.49
CA MET A 245 -6.07 -11.12 -0.34
C MET A 245 -6.27 -9.62 -0.56
N VAL A 246 -6.93 -9.23 -1.65
CA VAL A 246 -7.20 -7.82 -2.03
C VAL A 246 -8.69 -7.48 -1.99
N LYS A 247 -9.49 -8.32 -1.33
CA LYS A 247 -10.93 -8.15 -1.10
C LYS A 247 -11.28 -6.89 -0.28
N ALA A 248 -12.52 -6.41 -0.41
CA ALA A 248 -13.02 -5.20 0.23
C ALA A 248 -12.19 -3.96 -0.15
N PHE A 249 -11.90 -3.81 -1.45
CA PHE A 249 -11.03 -2.77 -1.99
C PHE A 249 -9.65 -2.69 -1.33
N SER A 250 -8.96 -3.83 -1.21
CA SER A 250 -7.69 -3.91 -0.47
C SER A 250 -7.87 -3.44 0.98
N TYR A 251 -8.89 -3.96 1.67
CA TYR A 251 -9.23 -3.56 3.05
C TYR A 251 -9.46 -2.04 3.20
N GLY A 252 -10.09 -1.42 2.19
CA GLY A 252 -10.40 0.02 2.14
C GLY A 252 -9.28 0.92 1.64
N SER A 253 -8.14 0.36 1.19
CA SER A 253 -6.92 1.12 0.84
C SER A 253 -6.75 1.40 -0.67
N GLY A 254 -7.70 0.99 -1.51
CA GLY A 254 -7.61 1.12 -2.98
C GLY A 254 -7.22 -0.19 -3.66
N SER A 255 -8.13 -0.76 -4.44
CA SER A 255 -8.02 -2.13 -4.96
C SER A 255 -6.94 -2.29 -6.02
N PHE A 256 -6.83 -1.33 -6.93
CA PHE A 256 -6.02 -1.48 -8.14
C PHE A 256 -4.53 -1.27 -7.87
N GLU A 257 -4.17 -0.16 -7.22
CA GLU A 257 -2.79 0.28 -7.03
C GLU A 257 -2.00 -0.78 -6.25
N ILE A 258 -2.64 -1.31 -5.20
CA ILE A 258 -2.09 -2.39 -4.38
C ILE A 258 -1.98 -3.69 -5.19
N ALA A 259 -3.03 -4.09 -5.93
CA ALA A 259 -2.97 -5.31 -6.75
C ALA A 259 -1.85 -5.25 -7.80
N ASN A 260 -1.66 -4.08 -8.42
CA ASN A 260 -0.64 -3.88 -9.44
C ASN A 260 0.77 -3.85 -8.84
N LEU A 261 0.95 -3.23 -7.68
CA LEU A 261 2.20 -3.30 -6.91
C LEU A 261 2.54 -4.76 -6.54
N LEU A 262 1.56 -5.52 -6.03
CA LEU A 262 1.74 -6.94 -5.68
C LEU A 262 2.09 -7.79 -6.90
N GLN A 263 1.50 -7.51 -8.07
CA GLN A 263 1.85 -8.14 -9.34
C GLN A 263 3.30 -7.85 -9.74
N TYR A 264 3.72 -6.59 -9.67
CA TYR A 264 5.10 -6.20 -9.96
C TYR A 264 6.11 -6.91 -9.04
N HIS A 265 5.76 -7.05 -7.76
CA HIS A 265 6.54 -7.78 -6.76
C HIS A 265 6.34 -9.31 -6.78
N LYS A 266 5.77 -9.83 -7.87
CA LYS A 266 5.66 -11.26 -8.18
C LYS A 266 4.99 -12.04 -7.04
N VAL A 267 3.84 -11.58 -6.60
CA VAL A 267 2.87 -12.45 -5.91
C VAL A 267 2.29 -13.43 -6.95
N ASP A 268 2.01 -14.67 -6.55
CA ASP A 268 1.59 -15.73 -7.48
C ASP A 268 0.09 -15.66 -7.80
N TYR A 269 -0.73 -15.23 -6.83
CA TYR A 269 -2.18 -15.15 -6.94
C TYR A 269 -2.74 -13.91 -6.26
N LEU A 270 -3.88 -13.43 -6.75
CA LEU A 270 -4.76 -12.54 -6.00
C LEU A 270 -6.04 -13.27 -5.64
N ALA A 271 -6.69 -12.84 -4.55
CA ALA A 271 -8.02 -13.30 -4.19
C ALA A 271 -8.93 -12.13 -3.80
N VAL A 272 -10.14 -12.16 -4.34
CA VAL A 272 -11.22 -11.18 -4.14
C VAL A 272 -12.45 -11.86 -3.54
N ALA A 273 -13.33 -11.09 -2.90
CA ALA A 273 -14.57 -11.66 -2.35
C ALA A 273 -15.58 -11.95 -3.47
N TYR A 274 -15.74 -11.00 -4.38
CA TYR A 274 -16.82 -10.98 -5.37
C TYR A 274 -16.29 -10.81 -6.80
N VAL A 275 -17.13 -11.16 -7.77
CA VAL A 275 -16.78 -11.16 -9.20
C VAL A 275 -16.50 -9.76 -9.73
N ASP A 276 -17.27 -8.76 -9.29
CA ASP A 276 -17.13 -7.35 -9.68
C ASP A 276 -15.76 -6.77 -9.29
N GLU A 277 -15.25 -7.10 -8.10
CA GLU A 277 -13.87 -6.77 -7.68
C GLU A 277 -12.85 -7.36 -8.66
N GLY A 278 -13.01 -8.64 -9.04
CA GLY A 278 -12.13 -9.30 -10.01
C GLY A 278 -12.19 -8.69 -11.40
N ILE A 279 -13.38 -8.31 -11.88
CA ILE A 279 -13.58 -7.60 -13.15
C ILE A 279 -12.88 -6.24 -13.11
N ALA A 280 -13.01 -5.50 -12.02
CA ALA A 280 -12.34 -4.21 -11.86
C ALA A 280 -10.82 -4.35 -11.98
N LEU A 281 -10.22 -5.35 -11.31
CA LEU A 281 -8.80 -5.65 -11.42
C LEU A 281 -8.37 -6.02 -12.85
N ARG A 282 -9.16 -6.84 -13.55
CA ARG A 282 -8.89 -7.22 -14.94
C ARG A 282 -8.93 -6.02 -15.88
N LYS A 283 -9.96 -5.17 -15.76
CA LYS A 283 -10.09 -3.94 -16.56
C LYS A 283 -8.92 -2.98 -16.33
N ALA A 284 -8.35 -2.99 -15.13
CA ALA A 284 -7.21 -2.18 -14.78
C ALA A 284 -5.84 -2.82 -15.15
N GLY A 285 -5.84 -3.97 -15.85
CA GLY A 285 -4.63 -4.55 -16.42
C GLY A 285 -3.92 -5.59 -15.54
N ILE A 286 -4.57 -6.09 -14.49
CA ILE A 286 -4.02 -7.20 -13.71
C ILE A 286 -4.08 -8.51 -14.51
N SER A 287 -2.94 -9.15 -14.67
CA SER A 287 -2.76 -10.41 -15.41
C SER A 287 -2.54 -11.63 -14.51
N LEU A 288 -2.26 -11.45 -13.22
CA LEU A 288 -2.16 -12.56 -12.26
C LEU A 288 -3.46 -13.39 -12.22
N PRO A 289 -3.39 -14.69 -11.92
CA PRO A 289 -4.58 -15.47 -11.57
C PRO A 289 -5.35 -14.82 -10.41
N ILE A 290 -6.69 -14.80 -10.51
CA ILE A 290 -7.58 -14.18 -9.52
C ILE A 290 -8.62 -15.20 -9.09
N MET A 291 -8.55 -15.60 -7.81
CA MET A 291 -9.55 -16.44 -7.17
C MET A 291 -10.72 -15.59 -6.66
N VAL A 292 -11.96 -15.99 -6.96
CA VAL A 292 -13.18 -15.38 -6.42
C VAL A 292 -13.77 -16.27 -5.35
N MET A 293 -13.86 -15.78 -4.12
CA MET A 293 -14.26 -16.58 -2.95
C MET A 293 -15.76 -16.90 -2.89
N SER A 294 -16.61 -16.03 -3.45
CA SER A 294 -18.07 -16.18 -3.42
C SER A 294 -18.64 -16.14 -4.84
N PRO A 295 -18.45 -17.19 -5.65
CA PRO A 295 -19.02 -17.23 -7.00
C PRO A 295 -20.53 -17.46 -6.95
N GLU A 296 -21.27 -16.70 -7.74
CA GLU A 296 -22.71 -16.89 -7.94
C GLU A 296 -23.00 -17.40 -9.36
N PRO A 297 -24.00 -18.28 -9.57
CA PRO A 297 -24.34 -18.78 -10.90
C PRO A 297 -24.64 -17.69 -11.93
N SER A 298 -25.28 -16.59 -11.49
CA SER A 298 -25.56 -15.40 -12.31
C SER A 298 -24.30 -14.74 -12.89
N ALA A 299 -23.14 -14.97 -12.27
CA ALA A 299 -21.88 -14.33 -12.62
C ALA A 299 -20.89 -15.26 -13.36
N PHE A 300 -21.27 -16.51 -13.65
CA PHE A 300 -20.39 -17.48 -14.32
C PHE A 300 -19.92 -17.03 -15.70
N ASP A 301 -20.81 -16.42 -16.49
CA ASP A 301 -20.45 -15.84 -17.79
C ASP A 301 -19.41 -14.73 -17.66
N ALA A 302 -19.58 -13.84 -16.67
CA ALA A 302 -18.62 -12.78 -16.42
C ALA A 302 -17.26 -13.35 -15.96
N MET A 303 -17.26 -14.34 -15.07
CA MET A 303 -16.02 -14.99 -14.64
C MET A 303 -15.27 -15.64 -15.80
N SER A 304 -15.97 -16.34 -16.69
CA SER A 304 -15.38 -16.94 -17.89
C SER A 304 -14.77 -15.88 -18.81
N ARG A 305 -15.53 -14.82 -19.14
CA ARG A 305 -15.06 -13.72 -19.98
C ARG A 305 -13.82 -13.01 -19.42
N TYR A 306 -13.77 -12.82 -18.11
CA TYR A 306 -12.66 -12.12 -17.43
C TYR A 306 -11.59 -13.05 -16.86
N ARG A 307 -11.64 -14.36 -17.14
CA ARG A 307 -10.67 -15.37 -16.67
C ARG A 307 -10.46 -15.29 -15.15
N LEU A 308 -11.56 -15.38 -14.42
CA LEU A 308 -11.60 -15.46 -12.96
C LEU A 308 -11.87 -16.90 -12.53
N GLU A 309 -11.28 -17.31 -11.40
CA GLU A 309 -11.28 -18.70 -10.95
C GLU A 309 -12.17 -18.85 -9.70
N PRO A 310 -13.28 -19.59 -9.76
CA PRO A 310 -14.21 -19.70 -8.64
C PRO A 310 -13.70 -20.62 -7.52
N GLU A 311 -13.90 -20.17 -6.27
CA GLU A 311 -13.90 -21.03 -5.08
C GLU A 311 -15.20 -21.85 -5.04
N ILE A 312 -15.08 -23.17 -5.17
CA ILE A 312 -16.19 -24.11 -5.07
C ILE A 312 -16.23 -24.67 -3.65
N TYR A 313 -17.32 -24.41 -2.95
CA TYR A 313 -17.52 -24.78 -1.55
C TYR A 313 -18.77 -25.64 -1.32
N SER A 314 -19.58 -25.92 -2.35
CA SER A 314 -20.76 -26.80 -2.26
C SER A 314 -21.02 -27.55 -3.57
N LEU A 315 -21.75 -28.66 -3.47
CA LEU A 315 -22.15 -29.48 -4.61
C LEU A 315 -23.07 -28.72 -5.57
N GLU A 316 -23.98 -27.91 -5.02
CA GLU A 316 -24.92 -27.10 -5.80
C GLU A 316 -24.21 -26.11 -6.73
N VAL A 317 -23.20 -25.39 -6.22
CA VAL A 317 -22.41 -24.45 -7.02
C VAL A 317 -21.62 -25.20 -8.10
N LEU A 318 -21.03 -26.36 -7.76
CA LEU A 318 -20.28 -27.18 -8.71
C LEU A 318 -21.17 -27.70 -9.85
N GLN A 319 -22.35 -28.24 -9.51
CA GLN A 319 -23.32 -28.74 -10.50
C GLN A 319 -23.83 -27.61 -11.39
N SER A 320 -24.13 -26.45 -10.80
CA SER A 320 -24.53 -25.26 -11.55
C SER A 320 -23.45 -24.84 -12.54
N LEU A 321 -22.17 -24.86 -12.12
CA LEU A 321 -21.05 -24.52 -13.00
C LEU A 321 -20.90 -25.53 -14.14
N LEU A 322 -20.97 -26.83 -13.84
CA LEU A 322 -20.92 -27.90 -14.84
C LEU A 322 -22.05 -27.79 -15.88
N HIS A 323 -23.25 -27.41 -15.45
CA HIS A 323 -24.40 -27.18 -16.32
C HIS A 323 -24.22 -25.92 -17.19
N PHE A 324 -23.66 -24.87 -16.61
CA PHE A 324 -23.38 -23.62 -17.32
C PHE A 324 -22.29 -23.77 -18.38
N LEU A 325 -21.24 -24.53 -18.10
CA LEU A 325 -20.09 -24.68 -18.99
C LEU A 325 -20.47 -25.44 -20.28
N PRO A 326 -20.21 -24.89 -21.48
CA PRO A 326 -20.40 -25.59 -22.75
C PRO A 326 -19.59 -26.90 -22.81
N GLU A 327 -20.00 -27.84 -23.67
CA GLU A 327 -19.31 -29.13 -23.85
C GLU A 327 -17.89 -28.99 -24.40
N GLU A 328 -17.61 -27.91 -25.13
CA GLU A 328 -16.30 -27.64 -25.74
C GLU A 328 -15.29 -27.08 -24.73
N VAL A 329 -15.75 -26.57 -23.58
CA VAL A 329 -14.84 -26.08 -22.55
C VAL A 329 -14.16 -27.26 -21.90
N THR A 330 -12.83 -27.23 -21.91
CA THR A 330 -11.99 -28.19 -21.18
C THR A 330 -11.15 -27.44 -20.16
N HIS A 331 -10.91 -28.06 -19.01
CA HIS A 331 -9.98 -27.55 -17.99
C HIS A 331 -10.30 -26.16 -17.41
N PHE A 332 -11.57 -25.81 -17.23
CA PHE A 332 -11.97 -24.58 -16.53
C PHE A 332 -11.40 -24.58 -15.09
N PRO A 333 -10.58 -23.59 -14.71
CA PRO A 333 -9.88 -23.60 -13.43
C PRO A 333 -10.84 -23.38 -12.26
N ILE A 334 -10.74 -24.21 -11.23
CA ILE A 334 -11.52 -24.10 -9.99
C ILE A 334 -10.66 -24.35 -8.75
N HIS A 335 -11.08 -23.80 -7.60
CA HIS A 335 -10.45 -24.03 -6.31
C HIS A 335 -11.45 -24.72 -5.36
N ILE A 336 -11.07 -25.84 -4.76
CA ILE A 336 -11.95 -26.59 -3.85
C ILE A 336 -11.68 -26.20 -2.41
N LYS A 337 -12.73 -25.81 -1.69
CA LYS A 337 -12.64 -25.52 -0.26
C LYS A 337 -13.23 -26.64 0.58
N LEU A 338 -12.47 -27.10 1.57
CA LEU A 338 -12.87 -28.12 2.52
C LEU A 338 -13.21 -27.46 3.86
N ASP A 339 -14.23 -27.97 4.55
CA ASP A 339 -14.55 -27.54 5.91
C ASP A 339 -13.90 -28.46 6.95
N THR A 340 -12.92 -27.90 7.64
CA THR A 340 -12.20 -28.58 8.72
C THR A 340 -12.52 -28.03 10.09
N GLY A 341 -13.61 -27.28 10.25
CA GLY A 341 -14.09 -26.80 11.55
C GLY A 341 -14.38 -25.30 11.60
N MET A 342 -14.31 -24.57 10.48
CA MET A 342 -14.77 -23.17 10.46
C MET A 342 -16.29 -23.09 10.32
N HIS A 343 -16.93 -24.09 9.71
CA HIS A 343 -18.40 -24.18 9.57
C HIS A 343 -19.03 -22.95 8.92
N ARG A 344 -18.28 -22.30 8.02
CA ARG A 344 -18.75 -21.16 7.23
C ARG A 344 -19.06 -21.57 5.80
N LEU A 345 -18.07 -22.14 5.12
CA LEU A 345 -18.16 -22.63 3.74
C LEU A 345 -17.13 -23.76 3.55
N GLY A 346 -17.45 -24.75 2.72
CA GLY A 346 -16.55 -25.81 2.32
C GLY A 346 -17.22 -27.18 2.37
N PHE A 347 -16.66 -28.14 1.64
CA PHE A 347 -17.14 -29.51 1.63
C PHE A 347 -16.82 -30.22 2.94
N GLU A 348 -17.80 -30.94 3.48
CA GLU A 348 -17.65 -31.82 4.63
C GLU A 348 -17.17 -33.22 4.20
N PRO A 349 -16.56 -34.01 5.11
CA PRO A 349 -16.07 -35.36 4.79
C PRO A 349 -17.09 -36.27 4.08
N GLN A 350 -18.36 -36.16 4.45
CA GLN A 350 -19.46 -36.98 3.91
C GLN A 350 -19.76 -36.68 2.43
N GLN A 351 -19.39 -35.50 1.95
CA GLN A 351 -19.64 -35.05 0.58
C GLN A 351 -18.50 -35.40 -0.39
N ILE A 352 -17.37 -35.91 0.13
CA ILE A 352 -16.15 -36.11 -0.66
C ILE A 352 -16.35 -37.13 -1.79
N GLU A 353 -17.10 -38.22 -1.57
CA GLU A 353 -17.33 -39.23 -2.62
C GLU A 353 -18.16 -38.69 -3.79
N GLU A 354 -19.20 -37.90 -3.51
CA GLU A 354 -20.00 -37.25 -4.54
C GLU A 354 -19.18 -36.19 -5.29
N LEU A 355 -18.40 -35.39 -4.55
CA LEU A 355 -17.49 -34.40 -5.11
C LEU A 355 -16.50 -35.05 -6.09
N LYS A 356 -15.86 -36.17 -5.70
CA LYS A 356 -14.94 -36.92 -6.57
C LYS A 356 -15.61 -37.35 -7.88
N SER A 357 -16.86 -37.78 -7.82
CA SER A 357 -17.65 -38.15 -9.00
C SER A 357 -17.77 -36.97 -9.98
N LEU A 358 -18.11 -35.79 -9.48
CA LEU A 358 -18.30 -34.59 -10.30
C LEU A 358 -16.97 -34.04 -10.86
N LEU A 359 -15.88 -34.14 -10.09
CA LEU A 359 -14.56 -33.66 -10.50
C LEU A 359 -13.90 -34.48 -11.62
N LYS A 360 -14.44 -35.66 -11.97
CA LYS A 360 -14.01 -36.44 -13.14
C LYS A 360 -14.37 -35.79 -14.47
N SER A 361 -15.20 -34.75 -14.46
CA SER A 361 -15.58 -34.03 -15.67
C SER A 361 -14.35 -33.40 -16.35
N PRO A 362 -14.11 -33.64 -17.65
CA PRO A 362 -13.00 -33.03 -18.39
C PRO A 362 -13.15 -31.51 -18.55
N LYS A 363 -14.34 -30.98 -18.24
CA LYS A 363 -14.61 -29.54 -18.26
C LYS A 363 -13.85 -28.78 -17.17
N LEU A 364 -13.38 -29.45 -16.12
CA LEU A 364 -12.83 -28.80 -14.93
C LEU A 364 -11.33 -29.09 -14.76
N LYS A 365 -10.61 -28.13 -14.18
CA LYS A 365 -9.25 -28.29 -13.67
C LYS A 365 -9.20 -27.78 -12.24
N VAL A 366 -8.95 -28.68 -11.28
CA VAL A 366 -8.79 -28.31 -9.88
C VAL A 366 -7.40 -27.69 -9.69
N ILE A 367 -7.32 -26.38 -9.58
CA ILE A 367 -6.04 -25.68 -9.40
C ILE A 367 -5.53 -25.83 -7.97
N SER A 368 -6.41 -25.68 -6.98
CA SER A 368 -6.06 -25.88 -5.58
C SER A 368 -7.15 -26.56 -4.78
N VAL A 369 -6.74 -27.13 -3.65
CA VAL A 369 -7.61 -27.63 -2.59
C VAL A 369 -7.14 -26.98 -1.29
N PHE A 370 -8.05 -26.47 -0.48
CA PHE A 370 -7.68 -25.70 0.70
C PHE A 370 -8.72 -25.72 1.82
N THR A 371 -8.31 -25.26 3.00
CA THR A 371 -9.21 -24.94 4.12
C THR A 371 -8.84 -23.58 4.73
N HIS A 372 -9.66 -23.07 5.64
CA HIS A 372 -9.36 -21.90 6.46
C HIS A 372 -9.24 -22.31 7.93
N LEU A 373 -8.07 -22.08 8.52
CA LEU A 373 -7.81 -22.34 9.93
C LEU A 373 -8.46 -21.24 10.80
N VAL A 374 -8.99 -21.63 11.96
CA VAL A 374 -9.87 -20.78 12.77
C VAL A 374 -9.08 -19.84 13.69
N ALA A 375 -8.06 -20.36 14.37
CA ALA A 375 -7.45 -19.69 15.53
C ALA A 375 -5.91 -19.69 15.44
N THR A 376 -5.37 -19.41 14.27
CA THR A 376 -3.92 -19.40 14.03
C THR A 376 -3.15 -18.33 14.80
N ASP A 377 -3.85 -17.32 15.33
CA ASP A 377 -3.35 -16.23 16.15
C ASP A 377 -3.50 -16.48 17.66
N ASP A 378 -4.24 -17.50 18.09
CA ASP A 378 -4.49 -17.81 19.50
C ASP A 378 -3.82 -19.12 19.94
N GLU A 379 -2.84 -19.04 20.85
CA GLU A 379 -2.11 -20.18 21.40
C GLU A 379 -3.00 -21.17 22.17
N GLN A 380 -4.12 -20.70 22.73
CA GLN A 380 -5.04 -21.56 23.49
C GLN A 380 -5.73 -22.60 22.62
N HIS A 381 -5.71 -22.41 21.30
CA HIS A 381 -6.41 -23.24 20.33
C HIS A 381 -5.47 -24.00 19.37
N ASP A 382 -4.20 -24.16 19.75
CA ASP A 382 -3.19 -24.84 18.93
C ASP A 382 -3.53 -26.29 18.62
N GLU A 383 -4.02 -27.04 19.61
CA GLU A 383 -4.43 -28.43 19.39
C GLU A 383 -5.61 -28.54 18.44
N PHE A 384 -6.54 -27.59 18.49
CA PHE A 384 -7.63 -27.52 17.51
C PHE A 384 -7.07 -27.24 16.11
N THR A 385 -6.14 -26.29 15.97
CA THR A 385 -5.48 -26.00 14.68
C THR A 385 -4.80 -27.23 14.10
N LYS A 386 -4.07 -28.01 14.91
CA LYS A 386 -3.46 -29.29 14.48
C LYS A 386 -4.52 -30.30 14.02
N LEU A 387 -5.64 -30.41 14.75
CA LEU A 387 -6.76 -31.27 14.35
C LEU A 387 -7.36 -30.85 13.00
N GLN A 388 -7.51 -29.54 12.77
CA GLN A 388 -8.00 -29.02 11.48
C GLN A 388 -7.05 -29.41 10.33
N VAL A 389 -5.74 -29.27 10.53
CA VAL A 389 -4.72 -29.64 9.53
C VAL A 389 -4.75 -31.15 9.25
N SER A 390 -4.79 -31.99 10.28
CA SER A 390 -4.88 -33.46 10.11
C SER A 390 -6.14 -33.87 9.33
N LYS A 391 -7.29 -33.28 9.67
CA LYS A 391 -8.55 -33.50 8.92
C LYS A 391 -8.43 -33.04 7.47
N TYR A 392 -7.82 -31.88 7.23
CA TYR A 392 -7.55 -31.38 5.88
C TYR A 392 -6.69 -32.35 5.07
N GLU A 393 -5.57 -32.80 5.62
CA GLU A 393 -4.65 -33.72 4.94
C GLU A 393 -5.35 -35.02 4.56
N HIS A 394 -6.14 -35.61 5.46
CA HIS A 394 -6.90 -36.81 5.15
C HIS A 394 -7.89 -36.60 3.99
N MET A 395 -8.68 -35.54 4.03
CA MET A 395 -9.65 -35.22 2.97
C MET A 395 -8.94 -34.90 1.64
N TYR A 396 -7.81 -34.20 1.70
CA TYR A 396 -6.99 -33.89 0.53
C TYR A 396 -6.45 -35.14 -0.14
N GLU A 397 -5.90 -36.10 0.63
CA GLU A 397 -5.37 -37.35 0.07
C GLU A 397 -6.46 -38.16 -0.66
N VAL A 398 -7.66 -38.26 -0.07
CA VAL A 398 -8.79 -38.96 -0.68
C VAL A 398 -9.23 -38.29 -1.99
N LEU A 399 -9.25 -36.95 -2.03
CA LEU A 399 -9.62 -36.19 -3.22
C LEU A 399 -8.53 -36.27 -4.30
N ALA A 400 -7.27 -36.05 -3.93
CA ALA A 400 -6.13 -36.06 -4.83
C ALA A 400 -5.91 -37.44 -5.48
N ALA A 401 -6.19 -38.53 -4.77
CA ALA A 401 -6.11 -39.89 -5.34
C ALA A 401 -7.12 -40.14 -6.48
N SER A 402 -8.16 -39.30 -6.62
CA SER A 402 -9.14 -39.39 -7.70
C SER A 402 -8.79 -38.53 -8.92
N LEU A 403 -7.73 -37.73 -8.83
CA LEU A 403 -7.26 -36.83 -9.88
C LEU A 403 -5.96 -37.37 -10.47
N GLU A 404 -5.71 -37.13 -11.76
CA GLU A 404 -4.47 -37.55 -12.43
C GLU A 404 -3.24 -36.72 -12.02
N TYR A 405 -3.44 -35.70 -11.19
CA TYR A 405 -2.43 -34.75 -10.73
C TYR A 405 -2.77 -34.32 -9.30
N ARG A 406 -1.80 -33.69 -8.63
CA ARG A 406 -1.99 -33.15 -7.27
C ARG A 406 -2.20 -31.64 -7.32
N PRO A 407 -3.39 -31.13 -6.94
CA PRO A 407 -3.65 -29.69 -6.87
C PRO A 407 -2.78 -28.98 -5.82
N ILE A 408 -2.63 -27.67 -5.94
CA ILE A 408 -1.92 -26.84 -4.95
C ILE A 408 -2.63 -26.93 -3.60
N ARG A 409 -1.89 -27.11 -2.51
CA ARG A 409 -2.40 -27.05 -1.14
C ARG A 409 -2.11 -25.71 -0.49
N HIS A 410 -3.08 -25.16 0.23
CA HIS A 410 -2.85 -23.99 1.07
C HIS A 410 -3.76 -23.96 2.30
N VAL A 411 -3.23 -23.80 3.50
CA VAL A 411 -4.08 -23.70 4.71
C VAL A 411 -3.83 -22.42 5.51
N LEU A 412 -2.61 -21.90 5.46
CA LEU A 412 -2.20 -20.76 6.29
C LEU A 412 -2.78 -19.44 5.78
N ASN A 413 -3.38 -18.71 6.72
CA ASN A 413 -3.65 -17.28 6.62
C ASN A 413 -2.41 -16.49 7.15
N THR A 414 -2.54 -15.18 7.34
CA THR A 414 -1.49 -14.30 7.88
C THR A 414 -0.79 -14.87 9.13
N SER A 415 -1.52 -15.08 10.23
CA SER A 415 -0.94 -15.54 11.49
C SER A 415 -0.46 -16.99 11.42
N GLY A 416 -1.07 -17.79 10.54
CA GLY A 416 -0.58 -19.10 10.15
C GLY A 416 0.86 -19.08 9.64
N VAL A 417 1.21 -18.14 8.77
CA VAL A 417 2.59 -18.00 8.26
C VAL A 417 3.58 -17.69 9.38
N SER A 418 3.17 -16.87 10.35
CA SER A 418 4.01 -16.47 11.49
C SER A 418 4.25 -17.60 12.49
N ARG A 419 3.23 -18.41 12.81
CA ARG A 419 3.29 -19.41 13.90
C ARG A 419 3.42 -20.86 13.44
N TRP A 420 3.03 -21.18 12.21
CA TRP A 420 2.81 -22.56 11.75
C TRP A 420 3.61 -22.90 10.49
N ALA A 421 4.91 -22.59 10.48
CA ALA A 421 5.79 -22.72 9.32
C ALA A 421 5.82 -24.13 8.71
N ASN A 422 5.57 -25.18 9.50
CA ASN A 422 5.54 -26.57 9.02
C ASN A 422 4.32 -26.90 8.13
N TYR A 423 3.30 -26.03 8.09
CA TYR A 423 2.07 -26.24 7.32
C TYR A 423 1.92 -25.27 6.15
N GLN A 424 3.03 -24.73 5.64
CA GLN A 424 3.02 -23.83 4.48
C GLN A 424 2.52 -24.54 3.20
N PHE A 425 2.78 -25.84 3.09
CA PHE A 425 2.49 -26.66 1.92
C PHE A 425 2.98 -25.99 0.62
N ASP A 426 2.09 -25.73 -0.35
CA ASP A 426 2.47 -25.27 -1.69
C ASP A 426 2.18 -23.77 -1.88
N MET A 427 1.28 -23.18 -1.08
CA MET A 427 0.92 -21.77 -1.13
C MET A 427 0.40 -21.25 0.23
N VAL A 428 0.65 -19.97 0.53
CA VAL A 428 0.09 -19.27 1.71
C VAL A 428 -0.80 -18.11 1.30
N ARG A 429 -1.75 -17.72 2.17
CA ARG A 429 -2.67 -16.61 1.93
C ARG A 429 -2.40 -15.44 2.88
N LEU A 430 -1.93 -14.32 2.33
CA LEU A 430 -1.60 -13.12 3.09
C LEU A 430 -2.71 -12.08 2.93
N GLY A 431 -3.34 -11.69 4.04
CA GLY A 431 -4.38 -10.66 4.06
C GLY A 431 -3.96 -9.48 4.92
N ILE A 432 -4.57 -9.38 6.10
CA ILE A 432 -4.41 -8.24 7.02
C ILE A 432 -2.95 -7.97 7.44
N GLY A 433 -2.09 -9.00 7.43
CA GLY A 433 -0.65 -8.87 7.66
C GLY A 433 0.06 -7.93 6.68
N LEU A 434 -0.38 -7.89 5.42
CA LEU A 434 0.19 -6.95 4.44
C LEU A 434 -0.04 -5.48 4.84
N TYR A 435 -1.06 -5.22 5.66
CA TYR A 435 -1.47 -3.88 6.11
C TYR A 435 -0.91 -3.49 7.48
N GLY A 436 -0.05 -4.33 8.05
CA GLY A 436 0.64 -4.01 9.31
C GLY A 436 0.02 -4.63 10.56
N PHE A 437 -0.85 -5.64 10.42
CA PHE A 437 -1.48 -6.28 11.57
C PHE A 437 -1.44 -7.81 11.48
N ASP A 438 -0.94 -8.43 12.55
CA ASP A 438 -0.90 -9.87 12.72
C ASP A 438 -1.12 -10.15 14.21
N GLY A 439 -2.20 -10.85 14.57
CA GLY A 439 -2.53 -11.13 15.97
C GLY A 439 -1.48 -11.99 16.68
N ALA A 440 -0.66 -12.71 15.91
CA ALA A 440 0.41 -13.55 16.40
C ALA A 440 1.74 -12.82 16.68
N LEU A 441 1.90 -11.57 16.23
CA LEU A 441 3.18 -10.84 16.31
C LEU A 441 3.10 -9.66 17.27
N ALA A 442 4.27 -9.24 17.77
CA ALA A 442 4.37 -7.95 18.44
C ALA A 442 4.11 -6.82 17.43
N LYS A 443 3.53 -5.71 17.92
CA LYS A 443 3.11 -4.56 17.06
C LYS A 443 4.26 -3.92 16.27
N GLU A 444 5.50 -4.12 16.66
CA GLU A 444 6.68 -3.46 16.10
C GLU A 444 7.30 -4.21 14.90
N GLU A 445 6.88 -5.45 14.63
CA GLU A 445 7.44 -6.25 13.54
C GLU A 445 6.91 -5.87 12.15
N LEU A 446 5.71 -5.30 12.10
CA LEU A 446 5.06 -4.89 10.86
C LEU A 446 4.85 -3.39 10.80
N GLN A 447 4.95 -2.83 9.62
CA GLN A 447 4.74 -1.39 9.40
C GLN A 447 3.26 -1.10 9.18
N THR A 448 2.74 -0.09 9.87
CA THR A 448 1.38 0.43 9.63
C THR A 448 1.29 0.98 8.22
N VAL A 449 0.35 0.46 7.43
CA VAL A 449 0.19 0.85 6.02
C VAL A 449 -0.76 2.04 5.85
N ALA A 450 -1.80 2.16 6.67
CA ALA A 450 -2.83 3.18 6.48
C ALA A 450 -2.90 4.16 7.66
N ALA A 451 -3.04 5.44 7.36
CA ALA A 451 -3.24 6.50 8.35
C ALA A 451 -4.40 7.41 7.92
N LEU A 452 -5.45 7.47 8.74
CA LEU A 452 -6.58 8.38 8.54
C LEU A 452 -6.25 9.74 9.16
N LYS A 453 -6.20 10.78 8.33
CA LYS A 453 -5.92 12.16 8.74
C LYS A 453 -7.10 13.04 8.43
N THR A 454 -7.28 14.07 9.26
CA THR A 454 -8.27 15.12 9.07
C THR A 454 -7.70 16.44 9.59
N THR A 455 -8.41 17.53 9.33
CA THR A 455 -8.01 18.88 9.72
C THR A 455 -8.97 19.48 10.73
N VAL A 456 -8.44 20.28 11.65
CA VAL A 456 -9.24 21.13 12.52
C VAL A 456 -9.91 22.22 11.69
N SER A 457 -11.23 22.26 11.72
CA SER A 457 -12.05 23.30 11.06
C SER A 457 -12.20 24.54 11.92
N GLN A 458 -12.38 24.34 13.22
CA GLN A 458 -12.66 25.43 14.14
C GLN A 458 -12.18 25.07 15.54
N ILE A 459 -11.63 26.06 16.22
CA ILE A 459 -11.32 26.00 17.64
C ILE A 459 -12.28 26.93 18.37
N LYS A 460 -12.89 26.46 19.46
CA LYS A 460 -13.75 27.29 20.33
C LYS A 460 -13.30 27.19 21.78
N GLN A 461 -13.44 28.29 22.51
CA GLN A 461 -13.35 28.29 23.97
C GLN A 461 -14.74 28.07 24.55
N LEU A 462 -14.83 27.19 25.54
CA LEU A 462 -16.05 26.90 26.28
C LEU A 462 -15.88 27.28 27.74
N GLN A 463 -16.92 27.89 28.29
CA GLN A 463 -17.02 28.21 29.70
C GLN A 463 -17.31 26.93 30.52
N PRO A 464 -16.97 26.92 31.82
CA PRO A 464 -17.36 25.85 32.74
C PRO A 464 -18.83 25.46 32.62
N ASN A 465 -19.09 24.15 32.54
CA ASN A 465 -20.42 23.52 32.44
C ASN A 465 -21.16 23.72 31.11
N GLU A 466 -20.52 24.30 30.09
CA GLU A 466 -21.06 24.23 28.74
C GLU A 466 -20.99 22.79 28.19
N THR A 467 -21.97 22.46 27.33
CA THR A 467 -22.13 21.10 26.79
C THR A 467 -21.90 21.06 25.29
N VAL A 468 -21.43 19.94 24.78
CA VAL A 468 -21.00 19.76 23.38
C VAL A 468 -21.78 18.63 22.70
N GLY A 469 -22.19 18.88 21.46
CA GLY A 469 -22.78 17.88 20.57
C GLY A 469 -24.21 17.48 20.88
N TYR A 470 -24.72 16.53 20.10
CA TYR A 470 -26.10 16.05 20.20
C TYR A 470 -26.43 15.48 21.58
N GLY A 471 -27.64 15.78 22.04
CA GLY A 471 -28.12 15.36 23.35
C GLY A 471 -27.34 15.96 24.52
N ARG A 472 -26.50 16.98 24.27
CA ARG A 472 -25.65 17.64 25.29
C ARG A 472 -24.76 16.64 26.04
N ARG A 473 -24.32 15.58 25.35
CA ARG A 473 -23.58 14.46 25.96
C ARG A 473 -22.12 14.78 26.27
N GLY A 474 -21.53 15.73 25.55
CA GLY A 474 -20.21 16.25 25.89
C GLY A 474 -20.34 17.27 27.01
N SER A 475 -19.47 17.19 28.01
CA SER A 475 -19.44 18.13 29.13
C SER A 475 -17.99 18.41 29.49
N LEU A 476 -17.64 19.70 29.60
CA LEU A 476 -16.36 20.17 30.14
C LEU A 476 -16.63 20.94 31.44
N PRO A 477 -16.57 20.27 32.61
CA PRO A 477 -16.92 20.89 33.89
C PRO A 477 -16.07 22.13 34.22
N ASN A 478 -14.81 22.12 33.80
CA ASN A 478 -13.86 23.20 34.05
C ASN A 478 -13.76 24.20 32.88
N GLY A 479 -14.62 24.06 31.87
CA GLY A 479 -14.44 24.73 30.58
C GLY A 479 -13.21 24.19 29.85
N GLY A 480 -12.84 24.82 28.76
CA GLY A 480 -11.68 24.40 27.99
C GLY A 480 -11.75 24.84 26.54
N GLN A 481 -10.85 24.27 25.76
CA GLN A 481 -10.82 24.46 24.32
C GLN A 481 -11.40 23.23 23.65
N ILE A 482 -12.15 23.41 22.57
CA ILE A 482 -12.58 22.29 21.73
C ILE A 482 -12.14 22.51 20.29
N ALA A 483 -11.70 21.45 19.64
CA ALA A 483 -11.38 21.43 18.21
C ALA A 483 -12.44 20.65 17.45
N THR A 484 -13.10 21.28 16.48
CA THR A 484 -14.02 20.60 15.55
C THR A 484 -13.23 20.09 14.35
N VAL A 485 -13.33 18.81 14.04
CA VAL A 485 -12.63 18.14 12.92
C VAL A 485 -13.62 17.62 11.87
N LYS A 486 -13.18 17.53 10.61
CA LYS A 486 -14.01 17.21 9.42
C LYS A 486 -14.22 15.72 9.21
N ILE A 487 -14.57 14.99 10.26
CA ILE A 487 -14.84 13.57 10.17
C ILE A 487 -16.01 13.19 11.07
N GLY A 488 -16.94 12.41 10.54
CA GLY A 488 -18.07 11.88 11.29
C GLY A 488 -18.40 10.44 10.92
N TYR A 489 -19.58 9.99 11.36
CA TYR A 489 -19.98 8.60 11.14
C TYR A 489 -20.36 8.29 9.69
N ALA A 490 -20.66 9.29 8.86
CA ALA A 490 -20.87 9.11 7.43
C ALA A 490 -19.55 8.73 6.72
N ASP A 491 -18.42 9.20 7.25
CA ASP A 491 -17.07 8.85 6.79
C ASP A 491 -16.56 7.52 7.36
N GLY A 492 -17.36 6.84 8.19
CA GLY A 492 -16.99 5.59 8.87
C GLY A 492 -16.41 5.76 10.29
N TYR A 493 -16.28 6.98 10.81
CA TYR A 493 -15.87 7.20 12.20
C TYR A 493 -17.03 6.93 13.16
N SER A 494 -17.10 5.69 13.66
CA SER A 494 -18.26 5.17 14.41
C SER A 494 -18.69 6.07 15.58
N ARG A 495 -20.01 6.20 15.79
CA ARG A 495 -20.59 6.87 16.96
C ARG A 495 -20.11 6.29 18.29
N ALA A 496 -19.67 5.04 18.31
CA ALA A 496 -19.09 4.39 19.48
C ALA A 496 -17.79 5.06 19.96
N PHE A 497 -17.11 5.82 19.09
CA PHE A 497 -15.93 6.60 19.46
C PHE A 497 -16.26 7.95 20.09
N GLY A 498 -17.53 8.29 20.30
CA GLY A 498 -17.91 9.52 21.00
C GLY A 498 -17.61 9.49 22.50
N ASN A 499 -17.80 10.63 23.15
CA ASN A 499 -17.70 10.81 24.61
C ASN A 499 -16.37 10.34 25.21
N GLY A 500 -15.25 10.61 24.53
CA GLY A 500 -13.90 10.37 25.04
C GLY A 500 -13.34 8.97 24.78
N VAL A 501 -14.14 8.09 24.17
CA VAL A 501 -13.68 6.73 23.79
C VAL A 501 -12.67 6.82 22.65
N GLY A 502 -12.99 7.55 21.59
CA GLY A 502 -12.09 7.86 20.51
C GLY A 502 -11.05 8.90 20.91
N LYS A 503 -9.84 8.77 20.36
CA LYS A 503 -8.75 9.75 20.53
C LYS A 503 -8.08 10.00 19.18
N MET A 504 -7.64 11.23 18.96
CA MET A 504 -6.87 11.63 17.78
C MET A 504 -5.55 12.27 18.21
N LEU A 505 -4.51 12.17 17.37
CA LEU A 505 -3.23 12.81 17.64
C LEU A 505 -3.22 14.22 17.05
N VAL A 506 -3.12 15.25 17.91
CA VAL A 506 -3.01 16.66 17.54
C VAL A 506 -1.70 17.18 18.12
N ASP A 507 -0.78 17.66 17.27
CA ASP A 507 0.56 18.13 17.66
C ASP A 507 1.31 17.18 18.62
N GLY A 508 1.25 15.87 18.33
CA GLY A 508 1.90 14.84 19.13
C GLY A 508 1.24 14.55 20.48
N LYS A 509 0.02 15.05 20.73
CA LYS A 509 -0.77 14.80 21.94
C LYS A 509 -2.09 14.11 21.56
N LEU A 510 -2.49 13.11 22.36
CA LEU A 510 -3.78 12.45 22.18
C LEU A 510 -4.90 13.33 22.75
N ALA A 511 -5.75 13.84 21.88
CA ALA A 511 -6.96 14.59 22.19
C ALA A 511 -8.18 13.64 22.13
N PRO A 512 -8.90 13.43 23.23
CA PRO A 512 -10.10 12.59 23.25
C PRO A 512 -11.28 13.29 22.56
N THR A 513 -12.23 12.52 22.05
CA THR A 513 -13.48 13.08 21.51
C THR A 513 -14.35 13.65 22.63
N VAL A 514 -15.15 14.67 22.31
CA VAL A 514 -16.11 15.28 23.26
C VAL A 514 -17.52 15.20 22.67
N GLY A 515 -18.43 14.60 23.44
CA GLY A 515 -19.81 14.41 23.03
C GLY A 515 -20.00 13.36 21.94
N ALA A 516 -21.20 13.30 21.37
CA ALA A 516 -21.51 12.34 20.32
C ALA A 516 -20.84 12.73 18.99
N ILE A 517 -20.38 11.72 18.24
CA ILE A 517 -19.92 11.90 16.86
C ILE A 517 -21.11 12.31 15.98
N CYS A 518 -20.97 13.40 15.22
CA CYS A 518 -21.98 13.88 14.28
C CYS A 518 -21.83 13.19 12.91
N MET A 519 -22.70 13.52 11.96
CA MET A 519 -22.69 12.89 10.63
C MET A 519 -21.38 13.14 9.90
N ASP A 520 -20.94 14.39 9.85
CA ASP A 520 -19.79 14.83 9.04
C ASP A 520 -18.63 15.41 9.88
N MET A 521 -18.82 15.56 11.20
CA MET A 521 -17.85 16.21 12.09
C MET A 521 -17.86 15.60 13.49
N CYS A 522 -16.77 15.81 14.22
CA CYS A 522 -16.73 15.58 15.67
C CYS A 522 -15.87 16.60 16.37
N MET A 523 -15.98 16.64 17.70
CA MET A 523 -15.24 17.58 18.55
C MET A 523 -14.21 16.81 19.37
N LEU A 524 -13.06 17.42 19.58
CA LEU A 524 -11.96 16.96 20.42
C LEU A 524 -11.74 17.96 21.57
N ASP A 525 -11.28 17.47 22.72
CA ASP A 525 -10.78 18.27 23.86
C ASP A 525 -9.32 18.66 23.61
#